data_AF-A0A843VM55-F1
#
_entry.id   AF-A0A843VM55-F1
#
_cell.length_a   1.000
_cell.length_b   1.000
_cell.length_c   1.000
_cell.angle_alpha   90.00
_cell.angle_beta   90.00
_cell.angle_gamma   90.00
#
_symmetry.space_group_name_H-M   'P 1'
#
loop_
_entity.id
_entity.type
_entity.pdbx_description
1 polymer ?
#
loop_
_entity_poly.entity_id
_entity_poly.type
_entity_poly.pdbx_seq_one_letter_code
_entity_poly.pdbx_strand_id
1 'polypeptide(L)'
;MHRVGSAGNTSNSCRPRKEKKLTYVLNDTDDTKHCAGVNCLAVCKSPSPDHSDYLFTGSRDGTLKKWLLDDNLVTCSATFESHLDWVNDSLLVGDSLVSCSSDTTLKLWNCLSGVVCKRTLRQHSDYVICLAAAEK
;
A
#
# COMPACT_ATOMS: atom_id res chain seq x y z
N MET A 1 -20.66 -63.47 -6.27
CA MET A 1 -21.39 -62.72 -5.21
C MET A 1 -21.22 -61.23 -5.47
N HIS A 2 -22.27 -60.58 -5.99
CA HIS A 2 -22.32 -59.13 -6.18
C HIS A 2 -22.73 -58.47 -4.85
N ARG A 3 -22.01 -57.45 -4.41
CA ARG A 3 -22.57 -56.36 -3.60
C ARG A 3 -22.03 -55.03 -4.10
N VAL A 4 -22.95 -54.25 -4.64
CA VAL A 4 -22.80 -52.82 -4.96
C VAL A 4 -23.31 -52.06 -3.73
N GLY A 5 -22.60 -51.03 -3.29
CA GLY A 5 -23.05 -50.05 -2.30
C GLY A 5 -22.37 -48.73 -2.62
N SER A 6 -23.01 -47.91 -3.45
CA SER A 6 -23.88 -46.78 -3.08
C SER A 6 -23.08 -45.54 -2.66
N ALA A 7 -23.15 -44.54 -3.53
CA ALA A 7 -22.58 -43.21 -3.36
C ALA A 7 -23.08 -42.53 -2.08
N GLY A 8 -22.14 -42.09 -1.25
CA GLY A 8 -22.37 -41.15 -0.16
C GLY A 8 -21.58 -39.87 -0.44
N ASN A 9 -22.28 -38.87 -0.95
CA ASN A 9 -21.79 -37.51 -1.13
C ASN A 9 -21.49 -36.91 0.25
N THR A 10 -20.22 -36.77 0.63
CA THR A 10 -19.81 -35.93 1.76
C THR A 10 -18.97 -34.79 1.23
N SER A 11 -19.62 -33.64 1.12
CA SER A 11 -19.04 -32.32 0.89
C SER A 11 -18.04 -31.97 2.00
N ASN A 12 -16.83 -32.50 1.94
CA ASN A 12 -15.72 -32.02 2.76
C ASN A 12 -15.00 -30.92 2.01
N SER A 13 -15.56 -29.71 2.12
CA SER A 13 -14.80 -28.47 1.93
C SER A 13 -13.75 -28.38 3.04
N CYS A 14 -12.65 -29.14 2.89
CA CYS A 14 -11.45 -28.91 3.68
C CYS A 14 -10.87 -27.57 3.22
N ARG A 15 -11.30 -26.48 3.84
CA ARG A 15 -10.57 -25.21 3.73
C ARG A 15 -9.16 -25.49 4.26
N PRO A 16 -8.10 -25.43 3.43
CA PRO A 16 -6.76 -25.65 3.93
C PRO A 16 -6.50 -24.61 5.03
N ARG A 17 -6.04 -25.10 6.19
CA ARG A 17 -5.62 -24.27 7.31
C ARG A 17 -4.64 -23.25 6.76
N LYS A 18 -4.96 -21.95 6.81
CA LYS A 18 -4.04 -20.89 6.37
C LYS A 18 -2.75 -21.03 7.17
N GLU A 19 -1.70 -21.51 6.52
CA GLU A 19 -0.38 -21.63 7.12
C GLU A 19 0.19 -20.23 7.31
N LYS A 20 0.70 -19.95 8.51
CA LYS A 20 1.34 -18.67 8.80
C LYS A 20 2.78 -18.76 8.33
N LYS A 21 3.13 -17.95 7.32
CA LYS A 21 4.50 -17.80 6.82
C LYS A 21 5.13 -16.57 7.45
N LEU A 22 6.37 -16.70 7.92
CA LEU A 22 7.20 -15.56 8.31
C LEU A 22 8.05 -15.13 7.11
N THR A 23 8.05 -13.84 6.81
CA THR A 23 8.87 -13.24 5.75
C THR A 23 9.58 -12.02 6.32
N TYR A 24 10.84 -11.83 5.94
CA TYR A 24 11.64 -10.66 6.31
C TYR A 24 12.33 -10.12 5.06
N VAL A 25 12.64 -8.84 5.06
CA VAL A 25 13.36 -8.15 3.98
C VAL A 25 14.62 -7.54 4.58
N LEU A 26 15.75 -7.74 3.91
CA LEU A 26 17.03 -7.11 4.27
C LEU A 26 17.21 -5.90 3.36
N ASN A 27 17.13 -4.70 3.94
CA ASN A 27 17.31 -3.45 3.23
C ASN A 27 18.60 -2.76 3.66
N ASP A 28 19.20 -2.02 2.74
CA ASP A 28 20.29 -1.10 3.07
C ASP A 28 19.79 0.02 3.97
N THR A 29 20.68 0.58 4.79
CA THR A 29 20.35 1.68 5.70
C THR A 29 19.94 2.95 4.95
N ASP A 30 20.44 3.12 3.72
CA ASP A 30 20.17 4.27 2.86
C ASP A 30 19.00 4.00 1.91
N ASP A 31 17.81 3.77 2.47
CA ASP A 31 16.56 3.58 1.71
C ASP A 31 15.97 4.92 1.20
N THR A 32 16.78 5.66 0.45
CA THR A 32 16.43 6.98 -0.10
C THR A 32 15.83 6.91 -1.50
N LYS A 33 15.96 5.77 -2.18
CA LYS A 33 15.51 5.56 -3.56
C LYS A 33 14.57 4.36 -3.63
N HIS A 34 13.68 4.36 -4.62
CA HIS A 34 12.88 3.17 -4.89
C HIS A 34 13.74 2.06 -5.49
N CYS A 35 13.44 0.82 -5.09
CA CYS A 35 14.13 -0.38 -5.57
C CYS A 35 13.39 -1.06 -6.74
N ALA A 36 12.21 -0.54 -7.11
CA ALA A 36 11.41 -1.01 -8.22
C ALA A 36 10.71 0.16 -8.94
N GLY A 37 9.92 -0.17 -9.97
CA GLY A 37 9.14 0.83 -10.72
C GLY A 37 8.07 1.51 -9.87
N VAL A 38 7.90 2.82 -10.07
CA VAL A 38 6.84 3.62 -9.44
C VAL A 38 5.54 3.42 -10.22
N ASN A 39 4.48 3.03 -9.52
CA ASN A 39 3.15 2.82 -10.11
C ASN A 39 2.27 4.06 -10.01
N CYS A 40 2.39 4.83 -8.92
CA CYS A 40 1.49 5.95 -8.63
C CYS A 40 2.23 7.16 -8.04
N LEU A 41 1.66 8.33 -8.26
CA LEU A 41 2.17 9.63 -7.83
C LEU A 41 1.01 10.46 -7.27
N ALA A 42 1.22 11.14 -6.15
CA ALA A 42 0.26 12.09 -5.60
C ALA A 42 0.99 13.36 -5.14
N VAL A 43 0.46 14.53 -5.51
CA VAL A 43 1.08 15.83 -5.17
C VAL A 43 0.20 16.53 -4.13
N CYS A 44 0.81 16.93 -3.03
CA CYS A 44 0.20 17.79 -2.03
C CYS A 44 0.78 19.19 -2.20
N LYS A 45 -0.06 20.12 -2.67
CA LYS A 45 0.30 21.53 -2.76
C LYS A 45 -0.18 22.25 -1.53
N SER A 46 0.70 23.04 -0.93
CA SER A 46 0.27 23.97 0.09
C SER A 46 -0.41 25.18 -0.57
N PRO A 47 -1.46 25.76 0.04
CA PRO A 47 -2.09 26.98 -0.47
C PRO A 47 -1.26 28.25 -0.20
N SER A 48 -0.17 28.18 0.57
CA SER A 48 0.69 29.32 0.86
C SER A 48 2.00 29.28 0.07
N PRO A 49 2.47 30.42 -0.46
CA PRO A 49 3.70 30.50 -1.27
C PRO A 49 4.99 30.20 -0.49
N ASP A 50 4.94 30.21 0.84
CA ASP A 50 6.10 29.94 1.73
C ASP A 50 6.19 28.48 2.21
N HIS A 51 5.26 27.62 1.82
CA HIS A 51 5.27 26.21 2.24
C HIS A 51 5.70 25.33 1.08
N SER A 52 6.56 24.37 1.40
CA SER A 52 7.11 23.44 0.44
C SER A 52 6.05 22.47 -0.08
N ASP A 53 6.14 22.18 -1.37
CA ASP A 53 5.31 21.16 -2.00
C ASP A 53 5.81 19.76 -1.62
N TYR A 54 4.89 18.81 -1.48
CA TYR A 54 5.23 17.42 -1.21
C TYR A 54 4.77 16.52 -2.34
N LEU A 55 5.67 15.67 -2.82
CA LEU A 55 5.35 14.58 -3.75
C LEU A 55 5.36 13.26 -3.00
N PHE A 56 4.31 12.46 -3.20
CA PHE A 56 4.22 11.09 -2.72
C PHE A 56 4.34 10.15 -3.90
N THR A 57 5.17 9.12 -3.77
CA THR A 57 5.38 8.11 -4.81
C THR A 57 5.15 6.72 -4.22
N GLY A 58 4.38 5.90 -4.92
CA GLY A 58 4.14 4.49 -4.54
C GLY A 58 4.80 3.55 -5.54
N SER A 59 5.57 2.60 -5.01
CA SER A 59 6.41 1.72 -5.81
C SER A 59 6.02 0.25 -5.66
N ARG A 60 6.44 -0.55 -6.64
CA ARG A 60 6.38 -2.01 -6.60
C ARG A 60 7.31 -2.63 -5.56
N ASP A 61 8.18 -1.84 -4.94
CA ASP A 61 8.98 -2.29 -3.79
C ASP A 61 8.14 -2.38 -2.49
N GLY A 62 6.85 -2.02 -2.53
CA GLY A 62 5.95 -2.05 -1.38
C GLY A 62 6.10 -0.83 -0.46
N THR A 63 6.93 0.13 -0.84
CA THR A 63 7.13 1.39 -0.10
C THR A 63 6.39 2.54 -0.75
N LEU A 64 5.94 3.48 0.08
CA LEU A 64 5.68 4.84 -0.38
C LEU A 64 6.85 5.72 0.05
N LYS A 65 7.16 6.75 -0.71
CA LYS A 65 8.13 7.77 -0.31
C LYS A 65 7.53 9.16 -0.39
N LYS A 66 7.88 10.01 0.57
CA LYS A 66 7.57 11.44 0.63
C LYS A 66 8.80 12.21 0.19
N TRP A 67 8.63 13.02 -0.82
CA TRP A 67 9.65 13.90 -1.37
C TRP A 67 9.27 15.33 -1.07
N LEU A 68 10.24 16.07 -0.55
CA LEU A 68 10.16 17.51 -0.42
C LEU A 68 10.55 18.12 -1.78
N LEU A 69 9.63 18.86 -2.38
CA LEU A 69 9.87 19.63 -3.59
C LEU A 69 10.23 21.06 -3.16
N ASP A 70 11.50 21.40 -3.30
CA ASP A 70 12.02 22.75 -3.15
C ASP A 70 12.58 23.21 -4.50
N ASP A 71 12.61 24.52 -4.76
CA ASP A 71 12.91 25.09 -6.08
C ASP A 71 14.28 24.65 -6.64
N ASN A 72 15.22 24.30 -5.75
CA ASN A 72 16.59 23.94 -6.12
C ASN A 72 16.96 22.47 -5.84
N LEU A 73 16.15 21.72 -5.09
CA LEU A 73 16.50 20.35 -4.71
C LEU A 73 15.27 19.51 -4.34
N VAL A 74 15.22 18.28 -4.86
CA VAL A 74 14.26 17.27 -4.42
C VAL A 74 14.94 16.32 -3.46
N THR A 75 14.44 16.22 -2.23
CA THR A 75 14.99 15.33 -1.21
C THR A 75 13.95 14.34 -0.71
N CYS A 76 14.36 13.08 -0.48
CA CYS A 76 13.52 12.10 0.18
C CYS A 76 13.40 12.48 1.65
N SER A 77 12.24 13.00 2.04
CA SER A 77 11.97 13.42 3.41
C SER A 77 11.61 12.21 4.28
N ALA A 78 10.93 11.21 3.72
CA ALA A 78 10.48 10.07 4.51
C ALA A 78 10.12 8.86 3.66
N THR A 79 10.36 7.66 4.19
CA THR A 79 9.90 6.40 3.60
C THR A 79 8.80 5.80 4.46
N PHE A 80 7.66 5.45 3.86
CA PHE A 80 6.60 4.68 4.48
C PHE A 80 6.80 3.20 4.15
N GLU A 81 7.09 2.40 5.18
CA GLU A 81 7.03 0.95 5.10
C GLU A 81 5.56 0.51 4.98
N SER A 82 5.07 0.60 3.74
CA SER A 82 3.64 0.72 3.52
C SER A 82 2.97 -0.64 3.41
N HIS A 83 3.43 -1.48 2.50
CA HIS A 83 2.70 -2.66 2.06
C HIS A 83 3.62 -3.87 1.91
N LEU A 84 3.04 -5.07 2.04
CA LEU A 84 3.78 -6.32 1.88
C LEU A 84 3.97 -6.72 0.41
N ASP A 85 3.28 -6.03 -0.48
CA ASP A 85 3.28 -6.25 -1.92
C ASP A 85 3.17 -4.88 -2.62
N TRP A 86 3.08 -4.88 -3.95
CA TRP A 86 3.10 -3.67 -4.78
C TRP A 86 2.07 -2.64 -4.32
N VAL A 87 2.50 -1.39 -4.22
CA VAL A 87 1.59 -0.26 -4.13
C VAL A 87 1.05 -0.01 -5.53
N ASN A 88 -0.26 -0.19 -5.72
CA ASN A 88 -0.88 -0.04 -7.03
C ASN A 88 -1.31 1.40 -7.27
N ASP A 89 -1.88 2.03 -6.24
CA ASP A 89 -2.38 3.40 -6.32
C ASP A 89 -2.26 4.13 -4.98
N SER A 90 -2.22 5.46 -5.06
CA SER A 90 -2.17 6.35 -3.90
C SER A 90 -2.88 7.65 -4.21
N LEU A 91 -3.71 8.12 -3.29
CA LEU A 91 -4.52 9.30 -3.48
C LEU A 91 -4.52 10.17 -2.21
N LEU A 92 -4.46 11.49 -2.40
CA LEU A 92 -4.56 12.46 -1.32
C LEU A 92 -6.02 12.89 -1.11
N VAL A 93 -6.53 12.74 0.12
CA VAL A 93 -7.87 13.19 0.52
C VAL A 93 -7.72 14.18 1.68
N GLY A 94 -7.77 15.48 1.36
CA GLY A 94 -7.46 16.54 2.32
C GLY A 94 -6.05 16.37 2.89
N ASP A 95 -5.94 16.27 4.21
CA ASP A 95 -4.66 16.10 4.93
C ASP A 95 -4.25 14.62 5.15
N SER A 96 -4.87 13.68 4.41
CA SER A 96 -4.58 12.25 4.57
C SER A 96 -4.25 11.61 3.23
N LEU A 97 -3.21 10.80 3.21
CA LEU A 97 -2.82 10.01 2.05
C LEU A 97 -3.42 8.60 2.21
N VAL A 98 -4.07 8.10 1.17
CA VAL A 98 -4.61 6.74 1.10
C VAL A 98 -3.79 5.96 0.08
N SER A 99 -3.32 4.78 0.44
CA SER A 99 -2.62 3.87 -0.46
C SER A 99 -3.33 2.54 -0.56
N CYS A 100 -3.26 1.90 -1.73
CA CYS A 100 -3.77 0.56 -1.95
C CYS A 100 -2.71 -0.37 -2.55
N SER A 101 -2.84 -1.66 -2.24
CA SER A 101 -1.84 -2.65 -2.62
C SER A 101 -2.44 -3.98 -3.05
N SER A 102 -1.62 -4.74 -3.77
CA SER A 102 -1.82 -6.16 -4.05
C SER A 102 -1.83 -7.01 -2.77
N ASP A 103 -1.40 -6.48 -1.62
CA ASP A 103 -1.52 -7.14 -0.31
C ASP A 103 -2.97 -7.24 0.22
N THR A 104 -3.95 -6.87 -0.60
CA THR A 104 -5.40 -6.84 -0.31
C THR A 104 -5.81 -5.80 0.74
N THR A 105 -4.92 -4.88 1.09
CA THR A 105 -5.17 -3.85 2.10
C THR A 105 -5.15 -2.43 1.52
N LEU A 106 -5.91 -1.56 2.17
CA LEU A 106 -5.74 -0.12 2.02
C LEU A 106 -5.17 0.45 3.30
N LYS A 107 -4.28 1.43 3.18
CA LYS A 107 -3.71 2.12 4.33
C LYS A 107 -3.93 3.61 4.24
N LEU A 108 -4.28 4.20 5.38
CA LEU A 108 -4.48 5.63 5.52
C LEU A 108 -3.36 6.20 6.37
N TRP A 109 -2.72 7.23 5.85
CA TRP A 109 -1.52 7.86 6.38
C TRP A 109 -1.80 9.33 6.69
N ASN A 110 -1.19 9.84 7.76
CA ASN A 110 -1.17 11.28 8.00
C ASN A 110 -0.03 11.91 7.20
N CYS A 111 -0.28 12.87 6.32
CA CYS A 111 0.80 13.51 5.56
C CYS A 111 1.52 14.62 6.35
N LEU A 112 0.84 15.21 7.34
CA LEU A 112 1.31 16.37 8.12
C LEU A 112 2.11 16.00 9.36
N SER A 113 1.70 14.96 10.10
CA SER A 113 2.30 14.61 11.40
C SER A 113 3.41 13.54 11.34
N GLY A 114 3.87 13.18 10.14
CA GLY A 114 4.90 12.17 9.93
C GLY A 114 4.40 10.83 9.36
N VAL A 115 5.32 9.87 9.19
CA VAL A 115 5.12 8.56 8.54
C VAL A 115 4.36 7.58 9.42
N VAL A 116 3.11 7.91 9.78
CA VAL A 116 2.30 7.07 10.67
C VAL A 116 1.07 6.56 9.93
N CYS A 117 0.96 5.23 9.86
CA CYS A 117 -0.25 4.56 9.40
C CYS A 117 -1.35 4.74 10.46
N LYS A 118 -2.37 5.54 10.15
CA LYS A 118 -3.54 5.75 11.00
C LYS A 118 -4.43 4.52 11.02
N ARG A 119 -4.62 3.87 9.86
CA ARG A 119 -5.56 2.76 9.72
C ARG A 119 -5.17 1.85 8.57
N THR A 120 -5.31 0.54 8.80
CA THR A 120 -5.26 -0.49 7.75
C THR A 120 -6.65 -1.08 7.57
N LEU A 121 -7.18 -1.01 6.36
CA LEU A 121 -8.47 -1.55 5.97
C LEU A 121 -8.24 -2.89 5.25
N ARG A 122 -8.81 -3.97 5.79
CA ARG A 122 -8.66 -5.35 5.30
C ARG A 122 -9.99 -5.95 4.83
N GLN A 123 -10.76 -5.18 4.07
CA GLN A 123 -12.08 -5.60 3.62
C GLN A 123 -12.06 -6.24 2.23
N HIS A 124 -10.99 -6.02 1.46
CA HIS A 124 -10.85 -6.61 0.12
C HIS A 124 -10.32 -8.04 0.24
N SER A 125 -10.86 -8.94 -0.58
CA SER A 125 -10.45 -10.34 -0.66
C SER A 125 -9.44 -10.61 -1.78
N ASP A 126 -9.17 -9.60 -2.61
CA ASP A 126 -8.30 -9.67 -3.79
C ASP A 126 -7.54 -8.33 -3.95
N TYR A 127 -6.67 -8.25 -4.94
CA TYR A 127 -5.76 -7.12 -5.18
C TYR A 127 -6.53 -5.82 -5.39
N VAL A 128 -6.11 -4.77 -4.68
CA VAL A 128 -6.71 -3.45 -4.83
C VAL A 128 -5.91 -2.67 -5.87
N ILE A 129 -6.51 -2.47 -7.04
CA ILE A 129 -5.80 -1.96 -8.22
C ILE A 129 -5.87 -0.44 -8.38
N CYS A 130 -6.91 0.22 -7.87
CA CYS A 130 -7.11 1.66 -8.06
C CYS A 130 -7.89 2.27 -6.89
N LEU A 131 -7.72 3.59 -6.74
CA LEU A 131 -8.45 4.43 -5.82
C LEU A 131 -9.11 5.58 -6.57
N ALA A 132 -10.24 6.02 -6.04
CA ALA A 132 -10.90 7.23 -6.50
C ALA A 132 -11.45 7.97 -5.28
N ALA A 133 -11.31 9.30 -5.28
CA ALA A 133 -11.98 10.17 -4.34
C ALA A 133 -12.93 11.09 -5.07
N ALA A 134 -14.06 11.38 -4.44
CA ALA A 134 -14.91 12.48 -4.81
C ALA A 134 -14.47 13.70 -3.98
N GLU A 135 -13.91 14.70 -4.65
CA GLU A 135 -13.77 16.04 -4.06
C GLU A 135 -15.19 16.61 -3.87
N LYS A 136 -15.42 17.27 -2.73
CA LYS A 136 -16.73 17.76 -2.33
C LYS A 136 -16.75 19.28 -2.28
#